data_AF-A0A7S0WPA8-F1
#
_entry.id   AF-A0A7S0WPA8-F1
#
_cell.length_a   1.000
_cell.length_b   1.000
_cell.length_c   1.000
_cell.angle_alpha   90.00
_cell.angle_beta   90.00
_cell.angle_gamma   90.00
#
_symmetry.space_group_name_H-M   'P 1'
#
loop_
_entity.id
_entity.type
_entity.pdbx_description
1 polymer ?
#
loop_
_entity_poly.entity_id
_entity_poly.type
_entity_poly.pdbx_seq_one_letter_code
_entity_poly.pdbx_strand_id
1 'polypeptide(L)'
;ATKDQVGGLQQIIFNFAATKDQVSGPIAIVAVGAEVARNDIAGLFQFAAIVNINLAVVNVLPLPALDGGYLLLLLVEAARGGKKVPQDVEQAIMSSGFLLLLGLGVALILRDSINLLSG
;
A
#
# COMPACT_ATOMS: atom_id res chain seq x y z
N ALA A 1 32.56 7.36 -3.23
CA ALA A 1 31.59 6.56 -4.01
C ALA A 1 30.45 5.99 -3.15
N THR A 2 30.69 5.50 -1.92
CA THR A 2 29.66 4.89 -1.06
C THR A 2 28.87 5.86 -0.16
N LYS A 3 29.34 7.09 0.06
CA LYS A 3 28.63 8.09 0.88
C LYS A 3 27.43 8.74 0.16
N ASP A 4 27.44 8.79 -1.17
CA ASP A 4 26.37 9.42 -1.97
C ASP A 4 25.14 8.52 -2.16
N GLN A 5 25.31 7.19 -2.15
CA GLN A 5 24.18 6.25 -2.23
C GLN A 5 23.33 6.27 -0.96
N VAL A 6 23.94 6.49 0.20
CA VAL A 6 23.24 6.66 1.47
C VAL A 6 22.42 7.95 1.48
N GLY A 7 22.93 9.02 0.86
CA GLY A 7 22.20 10.28 0.67
C GLY A 7 20.99 10.13 -0.27
N GLY A 8 21.13 9.37 -1.36
CA GLY A 8 20.01 9.08 -2.27
C GLY A 8 18.88 8.27 -1.61
N LEU A 9 19.22 7.29 -0.77
CA LEU A 9 18.23 6.52 0.00
C LEU A 9 17.53 7.37 1.07
N GLN A 10 18.26 8.23 1.77
CA GLN A 10 17.67 9.19 2.71
C GLN A 10 16.72 10.14 1.99
N GLN A 11 17.07 10.61 0.79
CA GLN A 11 16.20 11.47 0.00
C GLN A 11 14.93 10.73 -0.47
N ILE A 12 14.99 9.45 -0.84
CA ILE A 12 13.78 8.69 -1.17
C ILE A 12 12.86 8.52 0.05
N ILE A 13 13.43 8.30 1.23
CA ILE A 13 12.67 8.09 2.48
C ILE A 13 12.07 9.40 3.02
N PHE A 14 12.83 10.50 3.01
CA PHE A 14 12.42 11.77 3.60
C PHE A 14 11.70 12.70 2.61
N ASN A 15 11.95 12.57 1.30
CA ASN A 15 11.32 13.35 0.23
C ASN A 15 10.15 12.60 -0.44
N PHE A 16 9.55 11.62 0.24
CA PHE A 16 8.32 10.94 -0.20
C PHE A 16 7.19 11.92 -0.53
N ALA A 17 7.19 13.09 0.13
CA ALA A 17 6.28 14.20 -0.16
C ALA A 17 6.47 14.82 -1.56
N ALA A 18 7.69 14.83 -2.11
CA ALA A 18 7.99 15.34 -3.45
C ALA A 18 7.64 14.33 -4.56
N THR A 19 7.65 13.02 -4.25
CA THR A 19 7.18 11.97 -5.16
C THR A 19 5.66 11.82 -5.14
N LYS A 20 4.96 12.48 -4.21
CA LYS A 20 3.50 12.39 -4.04
C LYS A 20 2.70 12.75 -5.30
N ASP A 21 3.22 13.66 -6.11
CA ASP A 21 2.63 14.05 -7.40
C ASP A 21 2.95 13.07 -8.55
N GLN A 22 3.88 12.13 -8.33
CA GLN A 22 4.20 11.01 -9.22
C GLN A 22 3.67 9.66 -8.71
N VAL A 23 2.88 9.66 -7.63
CA VAL A 23 2.15 8.46 -7.22
C VAL A 23 1.04 8.24 -8.24
N SER A 24 1.33 7.40 -9.24
CA SER A 24 0.32 6.88 -10.14
C SER A 24 -0.84 6.35 -9.31
N GLY A 25 -1.99 7.00 -9.38
CA GLY A 25 -3.18 6.57 -8.69
C GLY A 25 -3.63 5.17 -9.16
N PRO A 26 -4.59 4.55 -8.47
CA PRO A 26 -5.03 3.19 -8.79
C PRO A 26 -5.39 3.00 -10.27
N ILE A 27 -5.96 4.04 -10.90
CA ILE A 27 -6.33 4.03 -12.31
C ILE A 27 -5.08 4.01 -13.21
N ALA A 28 -4.07 4.82 -12.90
CA ALA A 28 -2.83 4.86 -13.67
C ALA A 28 -2.04 3.54 -13.58
N ILE A 29 -2.03 2.88 -12.42
CA ILE A 29 -1.42 1.55 -12.26
C ILE A 29 -2.11 0.53 -13.19
N VAL A 30 -3.44 0.52 -13.22
CA VAL A 30 -4.21 -0.36 -14.11
C VAL A 30 -3.94 -0.03 -15.58
N ALA A 31 -3.85 1.25 -15.95
CA ALA A 31 -3.56 1.66 -17.31
C ALA A 31 -2.18 1.19 -17.79
N VAL A 32 -1.13 1.36 -16.97
CA VAL A 32 0.22 0.86 -17.28
C VAL A 32 0.21 -0.66 -17.38
N GLY A 33 -0.44 -1.36 -16.45
CA GLY A 33 -0.56 -2.82 -16.49
C GLY A 33 -1.26 -3.32 -17.76
N ALA A 34 -2.33 -2.65 -18.19
CA ALA A 34 -3.06 -2.99 -19.41
C ALA A 34 -2.21 -2.80 -20.67
N GLU A 35 -1.38 -1.74 -20.72
CA GLU A 35 -0.46 -1.51 -21.84
C GLU A 35 0.64 -2.56 -21.89
N VAL A 36 1.25 -2.90 -20.76
CA VAL A 36 2.27 -3.96 -20.68
C VAL A 36 1.68 -5.32 -21.09
N ALA A 37 0.47 -5.64 -20.61
CA ALA A 37 -0.21 -6.90 -20.93
C ALA A 37 -0.49 -7.10 -22.43
N ARG A 38 -0.66 -6.01 -23.20
CA ARG A 38 -0.92 -6.06 -24.64
C ARG A 38 0.34 -6.29 -25.47
N ASN A 39 1.50 -5.85 -24.97
CA ASN A 39 2.73 -5.78 -25.76
C ASN A 39 3.77 -6.84 -25.37
N ASP A 40 3.87 -7.23 -24.10
CA ASP A 40 4.92 -8.11 -23.60
C ASP A 40 4.47 -8.95 -22.39
N ILE A 41 4.32 -10.26 -22.59
CA ILE A 41 3.97 -11.20 -21.52
C ILE A 41 5.08 -11.30 -20.47
N ALA A 42 6.36 -11.25 -20.88
CA ALA A 42 7.48 -11.27 -19.93
C ALA A 42 7.51 -9.98 -19.10
N GLY A 43 7.29 -8.84 -19.76
CA GLY A 43 7.07 -7.54 -19.12
C GLY A 43 5.92 -7.55 -18.12
N LEU A 44 4.82 -8.26 -18.42
CA LEU A 44 3.68 -8.39 -17.51
C LEU A 44 4.05 -9.13 -16.23
N PHE A 45 4.83 -10.22 -16.31
CA PHE A 45 5.34 -10.91 -15.12
C PHE A 45 6.23 -9.99 -14.28
N GLN A 46 7.09 -9.19 -14.93
CA GLN A 46 7.95 -8.25 -14.21
C GLN A 46 7.16 -7.11 -13.56
N PHE A 47 6.18 -6.55 -14.26
CA PHE A 47 5.26 -5.55 -13.71
C PHE A 47 4.50 -6.11 -12.51
N ALA A 48 3.92 -7.31 -12.66
CA ALA A 48 3.21 -7.99 -11.58
C ALA A 48 4.13 -8.29 -10.39
N ALA A 49 5.39 -8.68 -10.62
CA ALA A 49 6.36 -8.90 -9.55
C ALA A 49 6.62 -7.62 -8.75
N ILE A 50 6.83 -6.49 -9.43
CA ILE A 50 7.05 -5.18 -8.78
C ILE A 50 5.82 -4.76 -7.97
N VAL A 51 4.62 -4.87 -8.55
CA VAL A 51 3.36 -4.54 -7.85
C VAL A 51 3.16 -5.42 -6.62
N ASN A 52 3.40 -6.73 -6.73
CA ASN A 52 3.26 -7.65 -5.61
C ASN A 52 4.30 -7.41 -4.51
N ILE A 53 5.54 -7.08 -4.85
CA ILE A 53 6.56 -6.73 -3.85
C ILE A 53 6.11 -5.47 -3.07
N ASN A 54 5.63 -4.45 -3.77
CA ASN A 54 5.12 -3.25 -3.13
C ASN A 54 3.90 -3.56 -2.23
N LEU A 55 2.98 -4.40 -2.71
CA LEU A 55 1.82 -4.83 -1.93
C LEU A 55 2.24 -5.64 -0.70
N ALA A 56 3.23 -6.52 -0.80
CA ALA A 56 3.77 -7.27 0.32
C ALA A 56 4.38 -6.34 1.38
N VAL A 57 5.15 -5.33 0.96
CA VAL A 57 5.70 -4.32 1.89
C VAL A 57 4.58 -3.56 2.60
N VAL A 58 3.55 -3.11 1.86
CA VAL A 58 2.39 -2.41 2.45
C VAL A 58 1.62 -3.33 3.39
N ASN A 59 1.38 -4.59 3.03
CA ASN A 59 0.62 -5.54 3.84
C ASN A 59 1.30 -5.89 5.16
N VAL A 60 2.63 -5.80 5.26
CA VAL A 60 3.37 -6.03 6.52
C VAL A 60 3.27 -4.83 7.48
N LEU A 61 2.86 -3.65 7.00
CA LEU A 61 2.71 -2.48 7.86
C LEU A 61 1.66 -2.74 8.96
N PRO A 62 1.85 -2.17 10.16
CA PRO A 62 0.94 -2.34 11.29
C PRO A 62 -0.32 -1.48 11.14
N LEU A 63 -1.01 -1.60 10.01
CA LEU A 63 -2.24 -0.89 9.71
C LEU A 63 -3.44 -1.83 9.89
N PRO A 64 -4.50 -1.38 10.57
CA PRO A 64 -5.75 -2.11 10.64
C PRO A 64 -6.28 -2.43 9.23
N ALA A 65 -6.85 -3.63 9.06
CA ALA A 65 -7.27 -4.26 7.79
C ALA A 65 -6.20 -4.80 6.84
N LEU A 66 -4.91 -4.62 7.16
CA LEU A 66 -3.81 -5.35 6.50
C LEU A 66 -3.35 -6.53 7.36
N ASP A 67 -2.61 -7.46 6.75
CA ASP A 67 -2.05 -8.64 7.43
C ASP A 67 -1.16 -8.24 8.62
N GLY A 68 -0.39 -7.16 8.47
CA GLY A 68 0.46 -6.58 9.51
C GLY A 68 -0.32 -6.00 10.69
N GLY A 69 -1.59 -5.65 10.51
CA GLY A 69 -2.51 -5.30 11.60
C GLY A 69 -2.77 -6.49 12.54
N TYR A 70 -3.03 -7.68 11.97
CA TYR A 70 -3.16 -8.90 12.76
C TYR A 70 -1.84 -9.29 13.43
N LEU A 71 -0.71 -9.15 12.73
CA LEU A 71 0.61 -9.39 13.31
C LEU A 71 0.88 -8.45 14.49
N LEU A 72 0.51 -7.18 14.40
CA LEU A 72 0.66 -6.24 15.51
C LEU A 72 -0.22 -6.64 16.71
N LEU A 73 -1.48 -7.03 16.49
CA LEU A 73 -2.35 -7.50 17.57
C LEU A 73 -1.76 -8.74 18.25
N LEU A 74 -1.24 -9.69 17.47
CA LEU A 74 -0.57 -10.88 17.99
C LEU A 74 0.70 -10.53 18.80
N LEU A 75 1.50 -9.57 18.34
CA LEU A 75 2.66 -9.07 19.09
C LEU A 75 2.25 -8.41 20.41
N VAL A 76 1.14 -7.67 20.43
CA VAL A 76 0.57 -7.09 21.65
C VAL A 76 0.07 -8.17 22.60
N GLU A 77 -0.59 -9.21 22.11
CA GLU A 77 -1.00 -10.36 22.92
C GLU A 77 0.19 -11.09 23.53
N ALA A 78 1.24 -11.34 22.73
CA ALA A 78 2.48 -11.94 23.19
C ALA A 78 3.14 -11.09 24.29
N ALA A 79 3.23 -9.77 24.09
CA ALA A 79 3.77 -8.83 25.07
C ALA A 79 2.94 -8.76 26.37
N ARG A 80 1.62 -8.97 26.29
CA ARG A 80 0.69 -8.99 27.45
C ARG A 80 0.66 -10.35 28.16
N GLY A 81 1.55 -11.28 27.81
CA GLY A 81 1.65 -12.61 28.42
C GLY A 81 0.63 -13.60 27.86
N GLY A 82 0.30 -13.50 26.57
CA GLY A 82 -0.62 -14.42 25.88
C GLY A 82 -2.10 -14.16 26.17
N LYS A 83 -2.43 -13.04 26.83
CA LYS A 83 -3.83 -12.63 27.03
C LYS A 83 -4.39 -12.17 25.69
N LYS A 84 -5.32 -12.95 25.13
CA LYS A 84 -6.00 -12.62 23.87
C LYS A 84 -6.71 -11.28 23.93
N VAL A 85 -6.67 -10.53 22.83
CA VAL A 85 -7.52 -9.36 22.63
C VAL A 85 -8.97 -9.87 22.54
N PRO A 86 -9.94 -9.19 23.16
CA PRO A 86 -11.34 -9.55 22.99
C PRO A 86 -11.70 -9.53 21.50
N GLN A 87 -12.38 -10.57 21.03
CA GLN A 87 -12.74 -10.73 19.62
C GLN A 87 -13.52 -9.53 19.08
N ASP A 88 -14.39 -8.94 19.90
CA ASP A 88 -15.15 -7.74 19.52
C ASP A 88 -14.26 -6.52 19.25
N VAL A 89 -13.16 -6.38 20.02
CA VAL A 89 -12.20 -5.28 19.87
C VAL A 89 -11.33 -5.49 18.64
N GLU A 90 -10.85 -6.71 18.42
CA GLU A 90 -10.12 -7.07 17.20
C GLU A 90 -10.98 -6.81 15.95
N GLN A 91 -12.23 -7.29 15.95
CA GLN A 91 -13.16 -7.07 14.84
C GLN A 91 -13.45 -5.58 14.62
N ALA A 92 -13.65 -4.81 15.69
CA ALA A 92 -13.86 -3.36 15.57
C ALA A 92 -12.65 -2.64 14.96
N ILE A 93 -11.44 -2.98 15.40
CA ILE A 93 -10.19 -2.40 14.86
C ILE A 93 -10.03 -2.78 13.38
N MET A 94 -10.16 -4.06 13.05
CA MET A 94 -9.94 -4.53 11.68
C MET A 94 -11.03 -4.04 10.72
N SER A 95 -12.30 -4.07 11.11
CA SER A 95 -13.40 -3.57 10.28
C SER A 95 -13.34 -2.05 10.08
N SER A 96 -12.99 -1.28 11.11
CA SER A 96 -12.82 0.18 10.96
C SER A 96 -11.67 0.53 10.02
N GLY A 97 -10.55 -0.17 10.12
CA GLY A 97 -9.45 -0.09 9.15
C GLY A 97 -9.91 -0.39 7.73
N PHE A 98 -10.70 -1.45 7.58
CA PHE A 98 -11.14 -1.92 6.27
C PHE A 98 -12.06 -0.90 5.61
N LEU A 99 -13.03 -0.39 6.37
CA LEU A 99 -13.94 0.65 5.91
C LEU A 99 -13.19 1.94 5.54
N LEU A 100 -12.18 2.32 6.33
CA LEU A 100 -11.35 3.48 6.03
C LEU A 100 -10.56 3.29 4.74
N LEU A 101 -9.87 2.16 4.58
CA LEU A 101 -9.07 1.87 3.38
C LEU A 101 -9.95 1.75 2.13
N LEU A 102 -11.10 1.09 2.24
CA LEU A 102 -12.07 0.98 1.14
C LEU A 102 -12.60 2.37 0.77
N GLY A 103 -13.01 3.17 1.76
CA GLY A 103 -13.48 4.53 1.54
C GLY A 103 -12.41 5.42 0.89
N LEU A 104 -11.16 5.33 1.34
CA LEU A 104 -10.03 6.04 0.74
C LEU A 104 -9.78 5.56 -0.70
N GLY A 105 -9.80 4.26 -0.96
CA GLY A 105 -9.63 3.69 -2.29
C GLY A 105 -10.69 4.19 -3.28
N VAL A 106 -11.96 4.15 -2.88
CA VAL A 106 -13.07 4.70 -3.67
C VAL A 106 -12.89 6.20 -3.89
N ALA A 107 -12.57 6.98 -2.86
CA ALA A 107 -12.35 8.41 -2.99
C ALA A 107 -11.22 8.75 -3.97
N LEU A 108 -10.11 8.00 -3.94
CA LEU A 108 -8.99 8.16 -4.86
C LEU A 108 -9.38 7.84 -6.31
N ILE A 109 -10.10 6.73 -6.53
CA ILE A 109 -10.59 6.35 -7.87
C ILE A 109 -11.54 7.41 -8.41
N LEU A 110 -12.49 7.90 -7.60
CA LEU A 110 -13.41 8.96 -7.99
C LEU A 110 -12.67 10.25 -8.34
N ARG A 111 -11.70 10.65 -7.49
CA ARG A 111 -10.87 11.84 -7.73
C ARG A 111 -10.07 11.72 -9.03
N ASP A 112 -9.40 10.60 -9.28
CA ASP A 112 -8.69 10.37 -10.54
C ASP A 112 -9.65 10.39 -11.74
N SER A 113 -10.80 9.73 -11.63
CA SER A 113 -11.79 9.66 -12.72
C SER A 113 -12.33 11.06 -13.09
N ILE A 114 -12.63 11.89 -12.09
CA ILE A 114 -13.10 13.26 -12.30
C ILE A 114 -12.00 14.11 -12.95
N ASN A 115 -10.76 14.02 -12.45
CA ASN A 115 -9.62 14.74 -13.03
C ASN A 115 -9.38 14.38 -14.51
N LEU A 116 -9.59 13.11 -14.89
CA LEU A 116 -9.48 12.66 -16.28
C LEU A 116 -10.59 13.18 -17.20
N LEU A 117 -11.77 13.48 -16.67
CA LEU A 117 -12.92 13.99 -17.42
C LEU A 117 -12.96 15.53 -17.51
N SER A 118 -12.27 16.21 -16.59
CA SER A 118 -12.23 17.67 -16.49
C SER A 118 -10.93 18.29 -17.03
N GLY A 119 -9.99 17.47 -17.46
CA GLY A 119 -8.77 17.85 -18.19
C GLY A 119 -8.92 17.74 -19.70
#